data_AF-A0A922NXH2-F1
#
_entry.id   AF-A0A922NXH2-F1
#
_cell.length_a   1.000
_cell.length_b   1.000
_cell.length_c   1.000
_cell.angle_alpha   90.00
_cell.angle_beta   90.00
_cell.angle_gamma   90.00
#
_symmetry.space_group_name_H-M   'P 1'
#
loop_
_entity.id
_entity.type
_entity.pdbx_description
1 polymer ?
#
loop_
_entity_poly.entity_id
_entity_poly.type
_entity_poly.pdbx_seq_one_letter_code
_entity_poly.pdbx_strand_id
1 'polypeptide(L)' 'MFDRGLIGLSNDLDILISRQANDPDSIKGLLNKTGKAIVPGRVFERPHPQFLRWQRENCFKE' A
#
# COMPACT_ATOMS: atom_id res chain seq x y z
N MET A 1 0.26 -4.04 8.93
CA MET A 1 1.39 -3.30 8.32
C MET A 1 0.95 -1.96 7.76
N PHE A 2 -0.19 -1.91 7.05
CA PHE A 2 -0.79 -0.67 6.53
C PHE A 2 -1.12 0.37 7.62
N ASP A 3 -1.87 -0.02 8.66
CA ASP A 3 -2.24 0.89 9.77
C ASP A 3 -1.04 1.40 10.57
N ARG A 4 0.09 0.70 10.50
CA ARG A 4 1.35 1.08 11.17
C ARG A 4 2.27 1.91 10.26
N GLY A 5 1.83 2.23 9.05
CA GLY A 5 2.59 3.00 8.09
C GLY A 5 3.72 2.25 7.39
N LEU A 6 3.86 0.93 7.61
CA LEU A 6 4.93 0.12 7.00
C LEU A 6 4.64 -0.27 5.55
N ILE A 7 3.36 -0.24 5.16
CA ILE A 7 2.91 -0.45 3.79
C ILE A 7 1.95 0.69 3.42
N GLY A 8 1.98 1.13 2.17
CA GLY A 8 1.05 2.11 1.60
C GLY A 8 0.60 1.69 0.20
N LEU A 9 -0.26 2.51 -0.43
CA LEU A 9 -0.66 2.31 -1.83
C LEU A 9 -0.39 3.56 -2.66
N SER A 10 0.13 3.38 -3.88
CA SER A 10 0.17 4.44 -4.90
C SER A 10 -1.24 4.74 -5.44
N ASN A 11 -1.38 5.78 -6.27
CA ASN A 11 -2.65 6.02 -6.98
C ASN A 11 -2.97 4.92 -8.00
N ASP A 12 -1.94 4.22 -8.50
CA ASP A 12 -2.04 3.09 -9.42
C ASP A 12 -2.07 1.74 -8.70
N LEU A 13 -2.35 1.79 -7.38
CA LEU A 13 -2.52 0.65 -6.49
C LEU A 13 -1.26 -0.21 -6.33
N ASP A 14 -0.08 0.34 -6.60
CA ASP A 14 1.19 -0.29 -6.24
C ASP A 14 1.32 -0.36 -4.73
N ILE A 15 1.73 -1.51 -4.22
CA ILE A 15 2.03 -1.71 -2.81
C ILE A 15 3.39 -1.10 -2.53
N LEU A 16 3.40 -0.04 -1.74
CA LEU A 16 4.61 0.66 -1.31
C LEU A 16 5.09 0.04 0.01
N ILE A 17 6.38 -0.25 0.13
CA ILE A 17 6.98 -0.72 1.37
C ILE A 17 7.82 0.42 1.96
N SER A 18 7.59 0.74 3.22
CA SER A 18 8.33 1.76 3.97
C SER A 18 9.81 1.41 4.06
N ARG A 19 10.69 2.42 3.96
CA ARG A 19 12.14 2.22 4.23
C ARG A 19 12.43 1.91 5.70
N GLN A 20 11.49 2.19 6.59
CA GLN A 20 11.57 1.89 8.02
C GLN A 20 11.12 0.45 8.34
N ALA A 21 10.77 -0.35 7.32
CA ALA A 21 10.55 -1.77 7.50
C ALA A 21 11.89 -2.49 7.74
N ASN A 22 11.99 -3.22 8.85
CA ASN A 22 13.22 -3.92 9.23
C ASN A 22 13.62 -5.03 8.23
N ASP A 23 12.65 -5.68 7.59
CA ASP A 23 12.88 -6.73 6.60
C ASP A 23 11.92 -6.56 5.41
N PRO A 24 12.30 -5.74 4.41
CA PRO A 24 11.49 -5.51 3.23
C PRO A 24 11.30 -6.76 2.37
N ASP A 25 12.26 -7.69 2.37
CA ASP A 25 12.21 -8.86 1.49
C ASP A 25 11.25 -9.92 2.03
N SER A 26 11.22 -10.13 3.36
CA SER A 26 10.15 -10.93 3.98
C SER A 26 8.77 -10.32 3.72
N ILE A 27 8.62 -8.99 3.76
CA ILE A 27 7.35 -8.34 3.41
C ILE A 27 6.99 -8.60 1.95
N LYS A 28 7.93 -8.45 1.01
CA LYS A 28 7.71 -8.77 -0.41
C LYS A 28 7.28 -10.22 -0.61
N GLY A 29 7.83 -11.16 0.17
CA GLY A 29 7.44 -12.57 0.14
C GLY A 29 5.98 -12.83 0.54
N LEU A 30 5.36 -11.93 1.32
CA LEU A 30 3.94 -11.98 1.67
C LEU A 30 3.02 -11.36 0.62
N LEU A 31 3.57 -10.55 -0.29
CA LEU A 31 2.80 -9.89 -1.33
C LEU A 31 2.52 -10.83 -2.50
N ASN A 32 1.44 -10.56 -3.22
CA ASN A 32 1.21 -11.22 -4.49
C ASN A 32 2.28 -10.79 -5.51
N LYS A 33 2.53 -11.64 -6.52
CA LYS A 33 3.61 -11.45 -7.50
C LYS A 33 3.51 -10.16 -8.33
N THR A 34 2.33 -9.54 -8.41
CA THR A 34 2.16 -8.31 -9.19
C THR A 34 2.62 -7.07 -8.45
N GLY A 35 2.79 -7.15 -7.12
CA GLY A 35 3.10 -5.99 -6.29
C GLY A 35 1.98 -4.95 -6.23
N LYS A 36 0.78 -5.25 -6.74
CA LYS A 36 -0.39 -4.37 -6.71
C LYS A 36 -1.47 -4.88 -5.78
N ALA A 37 -2.29 -3.97 -5.25
CA ALA A 37 -3.48 -4.34 -4.49
C ALA A 37 -4.48 -5.07 -5.40
N ILE A 38 -5.04 -6.17 -4.90
CA ILE A 38 -6.18 -6.82 -5.53
C ILE A 38 -7.42 -6.04 -5.08
N VAL A 39 -8.10 -5.40 -6.03
CA VAL A 39 -9.26 -4.54 -5.77
C VAL A 39 -10.51 -5.07 -6.45
N PRO A 40 -11.71 -4.70 -5.98
CA PRO A 40 -12.94 -5.07 -6.66
C PRO A 40 -12.99 -4.58 -8.11
N GLY A 41 -13.73 -5.32 -8.95
CA GLY A 41 -13.86 -5.00 -10.37
C GLY A 41 -14.53 -3.65 -10.61
N ARG A 42 -15.54 -3.31 -9.81
CA ARG A 42 -16.29 -2.05 -9.92
C ARG A 42 -15.50 -0.90 -9.32
N VAL A 43 -15.39 0.20 -10.06
CA VAL A 43 -14.54 1.34 -9.68
C VAL A 43 -14.96 1.99 -8.36
N PHE A 44 -16.26 2.09 -8.10
CA PHE A 44 -16.77 2.72 -6.87
C PHE A 44 -16.54 1.89 -5.60
N GLU A 45 -16.18 0.61 -5.74
CA GLU A 45 -15.83 -0.29 -4.63
C GLU A 45 -14.31 -0.25 -4.35
N ARG A 46 -13.53 0.44 -5.17
CA ARG A 46 -12.08 0.56 -5.00
C ARG A 46 -11.74 1.66 -3.98
N PRO A 47 -10.55 1.61 -3.37
CA PRO A 47 -10.09 2.67 -2.48
C PRO A 47 -10.09 4.03 -3.19
N HIS A 48 -10.72 5.03 -2.58
CA HIS A 48 -10.78 6.36 -3.17
C HIS A 48 -9.38 7.01 -3.16
N PRO A 49 -8.90 7.59 -4.28
CA PRO A 49 -7.54 8.13 -4.38
C PRO A 49 -7.19 9.18 -3.32
N GLN A 50 -8.18 9.97 -2.87
CA GLN A 50 -7.99 10.98 -1.83
C GLN A 50 -7.60 10.36 -0.48
N PHE A 51 -8.19 9.22 -0.11
CA PHE A 51 -7.84 8.56 1.14
C PHE A 51 -6.50 7.85 1.06
N LEU A 52 -6.14 7.31 -0.12
CA LEU A 52 -4.80 6.78 -0.35
C LEU A 52 -3.73 7.88 -0.25
N ARG A 53 -4.00 9.06 -0.81
CA ARG A 53 -3.13 10.23 -0.67
C ARG A 53 -2.98 10.62 0.79
N TRP A 54 -4.09 10.77 1.51
CA TRP A 54 -4.05 11.15 2.92
C TRP A 54 -3.24 10.13 3.75
N GLN A 55 -3.44 8.83 3.52
CA GLN A 55 -2.67 7.78 4.20
C GLN A 55 -1.17 7.90 3.90
N ARG A 56 -0.79 8.16 2.65
CA ARG A 56 0.62 8.36 2.27
C ARG A 56 1.24 9.58 2.94
N GLU A 57 0.50 10.67 3.08
CA GLU A 57 1.00 11.93 3.64
C GLU A 57 1.03 11.95 5.18
N ASN A 58 0.16 11.17 5.85
CA ASN A 58 -0.07 11.30 7.29
C ASN A 58 0.29 10.05 8.10
N CYS A 59 0.24 8.87 7.48
CA CYS A 59 0.45 7.59 8.18
C CYS A 59 1.64 6.81 7.65
N PHE A 60 1.88 6.85 6.34
CA PHE A 60 2.96 6.11 5.71
C PHE A 60 4.31 6.63 6.19
N LYS A 61 5.18 5.70 6.56
CA LYS A 61 6.53 5.98 7.02
C LYS A 61 7.46 5.92 5.82
N GLU A 62 7.86 7.06 5.28
CA GLU A 62 8.88 7.08 4.20
C GLU A 62 10.26 6.57 4.62
#